data_AF-A0A1Z5L773-F1
#
_entry.id   AF-A0A1Z5L773-F1
#
_cell.length_a   1.000
_cell.length_b   1.000
_cell.length_c   1.000
_cell.angle_alpha   90.00
_cell.angle_beta   90.00
_cell.angle_gamma   90.00
#
_symmetry.space_group_name_H-M   'P 1'
#
loop_
_entity.id
_entity.type
_entity.pdbx_description
1 polymer ?
#
loop_
_entity_poly.entity_id
_entity_poly.type
_entity_poly.pdbx_seq_one_letter_code
_entity_poly.pdbx_strand_id
1 'polypeptide(L)'
;MQPPQGIQRQSDFTFLMDTQAWHNRRGWSNQFVEYDVATNTWNWPSYKGKSPVPRAAHAAAQSRELVYIFGGRHLGTRLNDLHIFDSEEMTWSGPVETSGRRPCGRSWHSFTAVSAVHLVLYGGFSQSEEPLRDCWLYLVSPRTWVQVEKQYPPRLWHSACLSRENEVVVFGGCAGNIFGHSPVRAEDTIILLQFSPRSLYLLCLEKVSQFGRFLQPMLHMLPPTVSEALCQKYGSPLGSIMAGC
;
A
#
# COMPACT_ATOMS: atom_id res chain seq x y z
N MET A 1 24.15 -6.65 -3.52
CA MET A 1 25.20 -5.83 -4.18
C MET A 1 26.01 -5.18 -3.07
N GLN A 2 27.31 -5.44 -2.97
CA GLN A 2 28.16 -4.55 -2.17
C GLN A 2 28.25 -3.22 -2.94
N PRO A 3 27.97 -2.06 -2.32
CA PRO A 3 28.02 -0.78 -3.02
C PRO A 3 29.43 -0.46 -3.53
N PRO A 4 29.56 0.43 -4.53
CA PRO A 4 30.85 0.90 -5.02
C PRO A 4 31.78 1.35 -3.89
N GLN A 5 33.08 1.08 -4.04
CA GLN A 5 34.11 1.51 -3.09
C GLN A 5 34.16 3.05 -3.02
N GLY A 6 34.35 3.61 -1.81
CA GLY A 6 34.55 5.05 -1.59
C GLY A 6 33.29 5.86 -1.22
N ILE A 7 32.11 5.23 -1.17
CA ILE A 7 30.87 5.93 -0.75
C ILE A 7 30.81 6.02 0.77
N GLN A 8 30.80 7.25 1.31
CA GLN A 8 30.54 7.52 2.71
C GLN A 8 29.09 7.16 3.05
N ARG A 9 28.91 6.30 4.07
CA ARG A 9 27.58 5.86 4.53
C ARG A 9 27.27 6.47 5.89
N GLN A 10 25.99 6.44 6.24
CA GLN A 10 25.56 6.70 7.60
C GLN A 10 26.26 5.75 8.58
N SER A 11 26.58 6.25 9.77
CA SER A 11 27.29 5.49 10.81
C SER A 11 26.55 4.24 11.30
N ASP A 12 25.22 4.21 11.24
CA ASP A 12 24.37 3.07 11.63
C ASP A 12 24.02 2.13 10.45
N PHE A 13 24.62 2.35 9.28
CA PHE A 13 24.45 1.45 8.13
C PHE A 13 24.88 0.02 8.48
N THR A 14 24.01 -0.94 8.19
CA THR A 14 24.25 -2.37 8.42
C THR A 14 23.72 -3.20 7.25
N PHE A 15 24.54 -4.15 6.79
CA PHE A 15 24.11 -5.21 5.88
C PHE A 15 24.27 -6.57 6.57
N LEU A 16 23.17 -7.30 6.69
CA LEU A 16 23.13 -8.62 7.32
C LEU A 16 22.99 -9.68 6.23
N MET A 17 24.02 -10.49 6.04
CA MET A 17 24.00 -11.58 5.08
C MET A 17 23.05 -12.70 5.54
N ASP A 18 22.26 -13.22 4.61
CA ASP A 18 21.45 -14.41 4.84
C ASP A 18 22.33 -15.66 4.68
N THR A 19 22.79 -16.22 5.80
CA THR A 19 23.66 -17.40 5.83
C THR A 19 22.92 -18.72 5.57
N GLN A 20 21.59 -18.69 5.54
CA GLN A 20 20.75 -19.87 5.31
C GLN A 20 20.37 -20.05 3.83
N ALA A 21 20.59 -19.04 3.01
CA ALA A 21 20.31 -19.06 1.58
C ALA A 21 21.50 -19.65 0.79
N TRP A 22 21.26 -20.72 0.03
CA TRP A 22 22.24 -21.52 -0.74
C TRP A 22 23.14 -20.72 -1.71
N HIS A 23 22.74 -19.51 -2.02
CA HIS A 23 23.47 -18.47 -2.74
C HIS A 23 23.88 -17.33 -1.78
N ASN A 24 25.19 -17.21 -1.52
CA ASN A 24 25.87 -16.23 -0.68
C ASN A 24 25.77 -14.75 -1.16
N ARG A 25 24.61 -14.29 -1.64
CA ARG A 25 24.43 -12.93 -2.19
C ARG A 25 23.17 -12.22 -1.71
N ARG A 26 22.36 -12.84 -0.86
CA ARG A 26 21.13 -12.24 -0.29
C ARG A 26 21.35 -11.82 1.15
N GLY A 27 20.59 -10.84 1.59
CA GLY A 27 20.69 -10.27 2.93
C GLY A 27 19.73 -9.11 3.10
N TRP A 28 19.70 -8.56 4.30
CA TRP A 28 18.90 -7.40 4.67
C TRP A 28 19.80 -6.18 4.81
N SER A 29 19.29 -5.02 4.39
CA SER A 29 19.99 -3.74 4.48
C SER A 29 19.07 -2.68 5.07
N ASN A 30 19.63 -1.69 5.78
CA ASN A 30 18.97 -0.42 6.11
C ASN A 30 19.53 0.74 5.27
N GLN A 31 20.04 0.44 4.06
CA GLN A 31 20.61 1.45 3.20
C GLN A 31 19.59 2.55 2.87
N PHE A 32 19.97 3.80 3.14
CA PHE A 32 19.29 4.98 2.67
C PHE A 32 20.00 5.49 1.43
N VAL A 33 19.24 5.73 0.36
CA VAL A 33 19.72 6.29 -0.90
C VAL A 33 18.68 7.26 -1.42
N GLU A 34 19.18 8.27 -2.11
CA GLU A 34 18.35 9.24 -2.82
C GLU A 34 18.69 9.17 -4.30
N TYR A 35 17.66 9.26 -5.14
CA TYR A 35 17.84 9.34 -6.58
C TYR A 35 17.41 10.72 -7.06
N ASP A 36 18.37 11.50 -7.53
CA ASP A 36 18.10 12.80 -8.13
C ASP A 36 17.72 12.61 -9.60
N VAL A 37 16.46 12.92 -9.91
CA VAL A 37 15.89 12.80 -11.25
C VAL A 37 16.35 13.91 -12.20
N ALA A 38 16.75 15.06 -11.69
CA ALA A 38 17.20 16.20 -12.49
C ALA A 38 18.64 15.98 -12.98
N THR A 39 19.51 15.42 -12.13
CA THR A 39 20.90 15.11 -12.47
C THR A 39 21.10 13.66 -12.93
N ASN A 40 20.10 12.80 -12.75
CA ASN A 40 20.15 11.37 -13.07
C ASN A 40 21.28 10.65 -12.29
N THR A 41 21.39 10.94 -10.99
CA THR A 41 22.45 10.40 -10.11
C THR A 41 21.91 9.82 -8.81
N TRP A 42 22.63 8.83 -8.27
CA TRP A 42 22.41 8.30 -6.93
C TRP A 42 23.23 9.06 -5.90
N ASN A 43 22.60 9.41 -4.78
CA ASN A 43 23.20 10.10 -3.65
C ASN A 43 23.06 9.24 -2.38
N TRP A 44 24.00 9.41 -1.45
CA TRP A 44 24.01 8.76 -0.13
C TRP A 44 24.00 9.83 0.96
N PRO A 45 22.88 10.55 1.13
CA PRO A 45 22.82 11.63 2.09
C PRO A 45 22.89 11.12 3.53
N SER A 46 23.37 11.98 4.42
CA SER A 46 23.36 11.73 5.86
C SER A 46 22.00 12.09 6.45
N TYR A 47 21.62 11.43 7.54
CA TYR A 47 20.39 11.73 8.28
C TYR A 47 20.65 11.75 9.79
N LYS A 48 19.66 12.19 10.56
CA LYS A 48 19.68 12.16 12.03
C LYS A 48 18.69 11.13 12.56
N GLY A 49 18.75 10.89 13.87
CA GLY A 49 17.84 9.98 14.55
C GLY A 49 18.20 8.51 14.36
N LYS A 50 17.23 7.62 14.60
CA LYS A 50 17.44 6.16 14.62
C LYS A 50 16.72 5.50 13.44
N SER A 51 17.47 4.98 12.48
CA SER A 51 16.89 4.28 11.34
C SER A 51 16.24 2.93 11.74
N PRO A 52 15.30 2.41 10.91
CA PRO A 52 14.78 1.07 11.10
C PRO A 52 15.89 0.03 10.90
N VAL A 53 15.82 -1.10 11.63
CA VAL A 53 16.75 -2.22 11.40
C VAL A 53 16.69 -2.72 9.94
N PRO A 54 17.78 -3.33 9.43
CA PRO A 54 17.82 -3.89 8.08
C PRO A 54 16.62 -4.80 7.80
N ARG A 55 15.86 -4.54 6.73
CA ARG A 55 14.59 -5.24 6.49
C ARG A 55 14.27 -5.33 5.01
N ALA A 56 13.46 -6.31 4.64
CA ALA A 56 12.92 -6.48 3.30
C ALA A 56 11.40 -6.66 3.36
N ALA A 57 10.70 -6.42 2.25
CA ALA A 57 9.25 -6.58 2.18
C ALA A 57 8.45 -5.81 3.25
N HIS A 58 9.00 -4.68 3.70
CA HIS A 58 8.28 -3.64 4.43
C HIS A 58 7.44 -2.82 3.43
N ALA A 59 6.49 -2.04 3.93
CA ALA A 59 5.78 -1.07 3.11
C ALA A 59 6.08 0.35 3.58
N ALA A 60 6.14 1.28 2.63
CA ALA A 60 6.31 2.70 2.87
C ALA A 60 5.10 3.47 2.35
N ALA A 61 4.67 4.49 3.08
CA ALA A 61 3.61 5.40 2.68
C ALA A 61 4.07 6.84 2.94
N GLN A 62 4.06 7.69 1.92
CA GLN A 62 4.35 9.10 2.06
C GLN A 62 3.06 9.88 2.34
N SER A 63 3.09 10.76 3.34
CA SER A 63 2.07 11.76 3.59
C SER A 63 2.76 13.09 3.84
N ARG A 64 2.65 14.00 2.85
CA ARG A 64 3.41 15.26 2.80
C ARG A 64 4.93 14.99 2.86
N GLU A 65 5.64 15.61 3.79
CA GLU A 65 7.09 15.48 4.01
C GLU A 65 7.45 14.25 4.86
N LEU A 66 6.46 13.51 5.36
CA LEU A 66 6.67 12.36 6.24
C LEU A 66 6.52 11.05 5.46
N VAL A 67 7.53 10.20 5.55
CA VAL A 67 7.53 8.83 5.01
C VAL A 67 7.41 7.83 6.15
N TYR A 68 6.31 7.08 6.17
CA TYR A 68 6.01 6.09 7.19
C TYR A 68 6.45 4.71 6.70
N ILE A 69 7.22 3.98 7.50
CA ILE A 69 7.62 2.60 7.22
C ILE A 69 7.02 1.67 8.26
N PHE A 70 6.29 0.64 7.82
CA PHE A 70 5.71 -0.37 8.69
C PHE A 70 6.25 -1.77 8.41
N GLY A 71 6.55 -2.50 9.49
CA GLY A 71 6.83 -3.93 9.48
C GLY A 71 7.97 -4.36 8.55
N GLY A 72 7.74 -5.45 7.82
CA GLY A 72 8.73 -6.13 6.98
C GLY A 72 9.36 -7.33 7.66
N ARG A 73 10.29 -7.98 6.96
CA ARG A 73 11.04 -9.14 7.45
C ARG A 73 12.48 -8.73 7.76
N HIS A 74 12.92 -9.03 8.97
CA HIS A 74 14.30 -8.94 9.43
C HIS A 74 14.72 -10.31 9.97
N LEU A 75 15.70 -10.95 9.33
CA LEU A 75 16.13 -12.31 9.69
C LEU A 75 14.92 -13.28 9.74
N GLY A 76 14.72 -13.95 10.88
CA GLY A 76 13.61 -14.86 11.16
C GLY A 76 12.27 -14.18 11.50
N THR A 77 12.24 -12.86 11.65
CA THR A 77 11.13 -12.15 12.30
C THR A 77 10.41 -11.21 11.35
N ARG A 78 9.09 -11.26 11.35
CA ARG A 78 8.21 -10.27 10.73
C ARG A 78 7.83 -9.22 11.76
N LEU A 79 8.18 -7.98 11.47
CA LEU A 79 8.12 -6.86 12.40
C LEU A 79 6.73 -6.20 12.36
N ASN A 80 6.37 -5.53 13.45
CA ASN A 80 5.17 -4.69 13.60
C ASN A 80 5.51 -3.26 14.07
N ASP A 81 6.77 -2.84 13.92
CA ASP A 81 7.19 -1.49 14.26
C ASP A 81 6.79 -0.50 13.15
N LEU A 82 6.52 0.74 13.58
CA LEU A 82 6.28 1.88 12.70
C LEU A 82 7.44 2.86 12.90
N HIS A 83 8.00 3.37 11.82
CA HIS A 83 9.01 4.43 11.82
C HIS A 83 8.55 5.55 10.91
N ILE A 84 8.95 6.78 11.21
CA ILE A 84 8.68 7.96 10.40
C ILE A 84 10.02 8.59 10.03
N PHE A 85 10.19 8.85 8.75
CA PHE A 85 11.26 9.69 8.24
C PHE A 85 10.68 11.03 7.83
N ASP A 86 11.24 12.10 8.36
CA ASP A 86 10.97 13.46 7.93
C ASP A 86 11.97 13.82 6.82
N SER A 87 11.47 14.04 5.60
CA SER A 87 12.30 14.37 4.45
C SER A 87 12.76 15.83 4.42
N GLU A 88 12.10 16.72 5.16
CA GLU A 88 12.51 18.13 5.28
C GLU A 88 13.65 18.25 6.29
N GLU A 89 13.48 17.61 7.45
CA GLU A 89 14.47 17.63 8.54
C GLU A 89 15.57 16.55 8.41
N MET A 90 15.45 15.68 7.40
CA MET A 90 16.34 14.54 7.18
C MET A 90 16.56 13.70 8.45
N THR A 91 15.46 13.38 9.14
CA THR A 91 15.50 12.80 10.50
C THR A 91 14.55 11.61 10.63
N TRP A 92 15.07 10.49 11.15
CA TRP A 92 14.26 9.35 11.57
C TRP A 92 13.74 9.53 13.00
N SER A 93 12.47 9.19 13.21
CA SER A 93 11.85 9.19 14.54
C SER A 93 12.35 8.08 15.46
N GLY A 94 12.96 7.03 14.91
CA GLY A 94 13.01 5.72 15.59
C GLY A 94 11.62 5.07 15.68
N PRO A 95 11.49 3.98 16.46
CA PRO A 95 10.21 3.31 16.65
C PRO A 95 9.16 4.26 17.22
N VAL A 96 8.02 4.36 16.55
CA VAL A 96 6.89 5.16 16.98
C VAL A 96 6.06 4.36 17.98
N GLU A 97 5.93 4.90 19.18
CA GLU A 97 4.98 4.38 20.16
C GLU A 97 3.54 4.67 19.73
N THR A 98 2.71 3.63 19.77
CA THR A 98 1.29 3.69 19.43
C THR A 98 0.48 3.13 20.59
N SER A 99 -0.70 3.70 20.86
CA SER A 99 -1.57 3.22 21.92
C SER A 99 -2.68 2.29 21.40
N GLY A 100 -3.17 1.42 22.27
CA GLY A 100 -4.30 0.53 21.97
C GLY A 100 -3.90 -0.73 21.19
N ARG A 101 -4.87 -1.30 20.45
CA ARG A 101 -4.62 -2.45 19.58
C ARG A 101 -3.76 -2.03 18.39
N ARG A 102 -2.90 -2.93 17.93
CA ARG A 102 -2.03 -2.73 16.77
C ARG A 102 -2.00 -3.96 15.87
N PRO A 103 -1.69 -3.81 14.58
CA PRO A 103 -1.55 -4.94 13.66
C PRO A 103 -0.42 -5.88 14.11
N CYS A 104 -0.58 -7.17 13.82
CA CYS A 104 0.47 -8.16 14.03
C CYS A 104 1.68 -7.93 13.10
N GLY A 105 2.82 -8.54 13.46
CA GLY A 105 4.05 -8.48 12.66
C GLY A 105 3.89 -9.14 11.31
N ARG A 106 4.27 -8.42 10.24
CA ARG A 106 3.95 -8.83 8.87
C ARG A 106 4.96 -8.32 7.83
N SER A 107 5.07 -9.06 6.73
CA SER A 107 5.78 -8.65 5.51
C SER A 107 4.85 -8.74 4.29
N TRP A 108 5.25 -8.16 3.15
CA TRP A 108 4.49 -8.19 1.88
C TRP A 108 3.06 -7.64 1.98
N HIS A 109 2.82 -6.75 2.93
CA HIS A 109 1.58 -5.99 3.05
C HIS A 109 1.67 -4.74 2.19
N SER A 110 0.53 -4.06 1.98
CA SER A 110 0.51 -2.72 1.42
C SER A 110 0.27 -1.68 2.51
N PHE A 111 0.85 -0.50 2.36
CA PHE A 111 0.61 0.65 3.22
C PHE A 111 0.43 1.88 2.34
N THR A 112 -0.70 2.58 2.49
CA THR A 112 -1.10 3.64 1.55
C THR A 112 -1.65 4.83 2.34
N ALA A 113 -1.10 6.02 2.12
CA ALA A 113 -1.69 7.24 2.65
C ALA A 113 -2.96 7.58 1.88
N VAL A 114 -4.08 7.77 2.59
CA VAL A 114 -5.37 8.14 2.00
C VAL A 114 -5.74 9.59 2.30
N SER A 115 -5.12 10.19 3.32
CA SER A 115 -5.19 11.63 3.58
C SER A 115 -3.98 12.07 4.38
N ALA A 116 -3.87 13.37 4.67
CA ALA A 116 -2.82 13.91 5.54
C ALA A 116 -2.79 13.27 6.94
N VAL A 117 -3.91 12.70 7.40
CA VAL A 117 -4.06 12.20 8.78
C VAL A 117 -4.41 10.70 8.88
N HIS A 118 -4.56 10.03 7.73
CA HIS A 118 -5.01 8.63 7.67
C HIS A 118 -4.16 7.81 6.70
N LEU A 119 -3.67 6.66 7.17
CA LEU A 119 -2.96 5.68 6.35
C LEU A 119 -3.64 4.31 6.49
N VAL A 120 -3.66 3.53 5.41
CA VAL A 120 -4.33 2.23 5.34
C VAL A 120 -3.31 1.13 5.18
N LEU A 121 -3.31 0.18 6.10
CA LEU A 121 -2.55 -1.06 6.06
C LEU A 121 -3.48 -2.19 5.62
N TYR A 122 -3.03 -3.01 4.67
CA TYR A 122 -3.82 -4.13 4.19
C TYR A 122 -3.00 -5.39 3.93
N GLY A 123 -3.52 -6.51 4.43
CA GLY A 123 -3.02 -7.85 4.15
C GLY A 123 -1.58 -8.08 4.61
N GLY A 124 -0.85 -8.83 3.80
CA GLY A 124 0.50 -9.31 4.06
C GLY A 124 0.53 -10.74 4.56
N PHE A 125 1.63 -11.09 5.22
CA PHE A 125 1.91 -12.44 5.66
C PHE A 125 2.48 -12.41 7.07
N SER A 126 1.94 -13.21 7.98
CA SER A 126 2.22 -13.14 9.43
C SER A 126 3.49 -13.91 9.84
N GLN A 127 3.92 -13.74 11.10
CA GLN A 127 4.97 -14.57 11.69
C GLN A 127 4.62 -16.07 11.70
N SER A 128 3.33 -16.40 11.87
CA SER A 128 2.77 -17.77 11.85
C SER A 128 2.60 -18.34 10.44
N GLU A 129 3.10 -17.65 9.41
CA GLU A 129 2.99 -18.07 8.00
C GLU A 129 1.54 -18.12 7.47
N GLU A 130 0.72 -17.19 7.94
CA GLU A 130 -0.67 -17.06 7.54
C GLU A 130 -0.85 -15.86 6.60
N PRO A 131 -1.52 -16.05 5.43
CA PRO A 131 -1.99 -14.95 4.61
C PRO A 131 -2.98 -14.07 5.37
N LEU A 132 -2.69 -12.78 5.43
CA LEU A 132 -3.47 -11.80 6.17
C LEU A 132 -4.54 -11.18 5.26
N ARG A 133 -5.69 -10.92 5.87
CA ARG A 133 -6.86 -10.31 5.23
C ARG A 133 -7.40 -9.10 5.98
N ASP A 134 -6.76 -8.77 7.09
CA ASP A 134 -7.15 -7.67 7.94
C ASP A 134 -6.78 -6.32 7.31
N CYS A 135 -7.61 -5.33 7.60
CA CYS A 135 -7.41 -3.96 7.17
C CYS A 135 -7.36 -3.07 8.40
N TRP A 136 -6.41 -2.15 8.43
CA TRP A 136 -6.22 -1.22 9.54
C TRP A 136 -6.05 0.20 9.05
N LEU A 137 -6.62 1.13 9.81
CA LEU A 137 -6.42 2.56 9.66
C LEU A 137 -5.43 3.04 10.72
N TYR A 138 -4.35 3.68 10.31
CA TYR A 138 -3.47 4.42 11.20
C TYR A 138 -3.88 5.89 11.23
N LEU A 139 -4.17 6.40 12.43
CA LEU A 139 -4.48 7.79 12.69
C LEU A 139 -3.19 8.52 13.06
N VAL A 140 -2.75 9.50 12.26
CA VAL A 140 -1.49 10.25 12.51
C VAL A 140 -1.53 11.00 13.84
N SER A 141 -2.70 11.55 14.18
CA SER A 141 -3.03 12.06 15.50
C SER A 141 -4.33 11.37 15.92
N PRO A 142 -4.35 10.52 16.98
CA PRO A 142 -3.42 10.45 18.11
C PRO A 142 -2.33 9.34 18.05
N ARG A 143 -1.88 8.90 16.86
CA ARG A 143 -0.94 7.77 16.67
C ARG A 143 -1.51 6.42 17.13
N THR A 144 -2.70 6.11 16.64
CA THR A 144 -3.43 4.90 16.99
C THR A 144 -3.83 4.11 15.77
N TRP A 145 -3.92 2.80 15.94
CA TRP A 145 -4.46 1.90 14.92
C TRP A 145 -5.92 1.56 15.22
N VAL A 146 -6.75 1.56 14.18
CA VAL A 146 -8.15 1.14 14.23
C VAL A 146 -8.32 -0.01 13.24
N GLN A 147 -8.77 -1.17 13.73
CA GLN A 147 -9.07 -2.28 12.85
C GLN A 147 -10.40 -2.01 12.14
N VAL A 148 -10.42 -2.25 10.84
CA VAL A 148 -11.62 -2.11 10.01
C VAL A 148 -12.37 -3.44 10.09
N GLU A 149 -13.63 -3.41 10.52
CA GLU A 149 -14.42 -4.63 10.79
C GLU A 149 -14.96 -5.31 9.50
N LYS A 150 -14.72 -4.71 8.33
CA LYS A 150 -15.13 -5.27 7.05
C LYS A 150 -14.24 -6.47 6.67
N GLN A 151 -14.88 -7.53 6.17
CA GLN A 151 -14.17 -8.70 5.68
C GLN A 151 -13.65 -8.49 4.26
N TYR A 152 -12.41 -8.88 4.05
CA TYR A 152 -11.74 -8.88 2.76
C TYR A 152 -11.05 -10.24 2.52
N PRO A 153 -10.71 -10.59 1.27
CA PRO A 153 -9.95 -11.81 0.99
C PRO A 153 -8.45 -11.62 1.29
N PRO A 154 -7.71 -12.63 1.74
CA PRO A 154 -6.31 -12.47 2.08
C PRO A 154 -5.47 -12.13 0.85
N ARG A 155 -4.48 -11.26 1.01
CA ARG A 155 -3.53 -10.90 -0.03
C ARG A 155 -2.16 -10.65 0.57
N LEU A 156 -1.13 -11.21 -0.05
CA LEU A 156 0.26 -10.83 0.18
C LEU A 156 0.95 -10.55 -1.15
N TRP A 157 1.97 -9.70 -1.11
CA TRP A 157 2.78 -9.32 -2.27
C TRP A 157 1.96 -8.67 -3.39
N HIS A 158 0.82 -8.10 -3.03
CA HIS A 158 -0.02 -7.28 -3.88
C HIS A 158 0.52 -5.85 -3.98
N SER A 159 0.00 -5.09 -4.95
CA SER A 159 0.14 -3.64 -5.00
C SER A 159 -1.11 -2.96 -4.47
N ALA A 160 -0.96 -1.73 -4.00
CA ALA A 160 -2.08 -0.88 -3.63
C ALA A 160 -1.83 0.56 -4.07
N CYS A 161 -2.87 1.23 -4.56
CA CYS A 161 -2.80 2.65 -4.92
C CYS A 161 -4.07 3.40 -4.51
N LEU A 162 -3.94 4.70 -4.25
CA LEU A 162 -5.06 5.58 -3.98
C LEU A 162 -5.76 5.96 -5.31
N SER A 163 -7.07 5.75 -5.38
CA SER A 163 -7.90 6.18 -6.49
C SER A 163 -8.28 7.66 -6.38
N ARG A 164 -8.75 8.26 -7.49
CA ARG A 164 -9.28 9.63 -7.50
C ARG A 164 -10.52 9.80 -6.62
N GLU A 165 -11.20 8.70 -6.33
CA GLU A 165 -12.43 8.66 -5.53
C GLU A 165 -12.14 8.35 -4.05
N ASN A 166 -10.89 8.50 -3.63
CA ASN A 166 -10.43 8.30 -2.26
C ASN A 166 -10.59 6.85 -1.75
N GLU A 167 -10.38 5.90 -2.64
CA GLU A 167 -10.42 4.46 -2.36
C GLU A 167 -9.01 3.88 -2.49
N VAL A 168 -8.69 2.84 -1.72
CA VAL A 168 -7.47 2.08 -1.96
C VAL A 168 -7.80 0.90 -2.87
N VAL A 169 -7.23 0.92 -4.07
CA VAL A 169 -7.33 -0.15 -5.06
C VAL A 169 -6.18 -1.12 -4.83
N VAL A 170 -6.51 -2.37 -4.50
CA VAL A 170 -5.55 -3.45 -4.31
C VAL A 170 -5.63 -4.39 -5.51
N PHE A 171 -4.49 -4.74 -6.08
CA PHE A 171 -4.38 -5.62 -7.25
C PHE A 171 -3.20 -6.58 -7.13
N GLY A 172 -3.34 -7.77 -7.73
CA GLY A 172 -2.25 -8.75 -7.77
C GLY A 172 -2.06 -9.50 -6.46
N GLY A 173 -0.86 -10.05 -6.30
CA GLY A 173 -0.44 -10.79 -5.12
C GLY A 173 -0.97 -12.23 -5.08
N CYS A 174 -0.90 -12.83 -3.89
CA CYS A 174 -1.29 -14.21 -3.64
C CYS A 174 -2.24 -14.31 -2.43
N ALA A 175 -3.18 -15.25 -2.45
CA ALA A 175 -4.11 -15.49 -1.34
C ALA A 175 -3.70 -16.61 -0.37
N GLY A 176 -2.75 -17.47 -0.76
CA GLY A 176 -2.32 -18.66 -0.02
C GLY A 176 -0.92 -18.54 0.59
N ASN A 177 -0.56 -19.47 1.48
CA ASN A 177 0.80 -19.55 2.02
C ASN A 177 1.76 -20.00 0.91
N ILE A 178 2.61 -19.08 0.43
CA ILE A 178 3.59 -19.32 -0.64
C ILE A 178 4.74 -20.26 -0.27
N PHE A 179 4.87 -20.60 1.01
CA PHE A 179 5.81 -21.61 1.52
C PHE A 179 5.13 -22.96 1.78
N GLY A 180 3.80 -23.02 1.69
CA GLY A 180 3.03 -24.24 1.88
C GLY A 180 3.19 -25.22 0.71
N HIS A 181 2.73 -26.46 0.94
CA HIS A 181 2.75 -27.52 -0.08
C HIS A 181 1.62 -27.38 -1.12
N SER A 182 0.61 -26.55 -0.86
CA SER A 182 -0.50 -26.32 -1.79
C SER A 182 -0.12 -25.33 -2.88
N PRO A 183 -0.56 -25.54 -4.13
CA PRO A 183 -0.28 -24.60 -5.21
C PRO A 183 -0.92 -23.25 -4.90
N VAL A 184 -0.10 -22.19 -4.90
CA VAL A 184 -0.56 -20.81 -4.74
C VAL A 184 -0.67 -20.17 -6.11
N ARG A 185 -1.82 -19.53 -6.37
CA ARG A 185 -2.05 -18.78 -7.61
C ARG A 185 -1.90 -17.29 -7.35
N ALA A 186 -1.39 -16.59 -8.35
CA ALA A 186 -1.49 -15.15 -8.42
C ALA A 186 -2.96 -14.76 -8.57
N GLU A 187 -3.36 -13.72 -7.87
CA GLU A 187 -4.72 -13.19 -7.88
C GLU A 187 -4.79 -12.02 -8.86
N ASP A 188 -5.76 -12.04 -9.76
CA ASP A 188 -6.04 -10.97 -10.73
C ASP A 188 -7.25 -10.11 -10.35
N THR A 189 -7.89 -10.43 -9.23
CA THR A 189 -9.06 -9.69 -8.73
C THR A 189 -8.66 -8.34 -8.15
N ILE A 190 -9.50 -7.33 -8.37
CA ILE A 190 -9.39 -6.03 -7.70
C ILE A 190 -10.15 -6.05 -6.37
N ILE A 191 -9.53 -5.51 -5.32
CA ILE A 191 -10.19 -5.26 -4.03
C ILE A 191 -10.24 -3.74 -3.81
N LEU A 192 -11.42 -3.23 -3.49
CA LEU A 192 -11.64 -1.82 -3.19
C LEU A 192 -11.83 -1.61 -1.69
N LEU A 193 -10.89 -0.90 -1.07
CA LEU A 193 -11.01 -0.47 0.33
C LEU A 193 -11.56 0.97 0.33
N GLN A 194 -12.83 1.11 0.71
CA GLN A 194 -13.54 2.39 0.74
C GLN A 194 -13.69 2.86 2.19
N PHE A 195 -13.17 4.06 2.49
CA PHE A 195 -13.24 4.69 3.83
C PHE A 195 -14.09 5.95 3.87
N SER A 196 -14.50 6.45 2.71
CA SER A 196 -15.48 7.52 2.54
C SER A 196 -16.72 7.00 1.82
N PRO A 197 -17.91 7.57 2.10
CA PRO A 197 -19.09 7.28 1.30
C PRO A 197 -18.85 7.64 -0.17
N ARG A 198 -19.49 6.91 -1.08
CA ARG A 198 -19.43 7.22 -2.51
C ARG A 198 -19.98 8.62 -2.75
N SER A 199 -19.32 9.37 -3.64
CA SER A 199 -19.83 10.66 -4.09
C SER A 199 -21.22 10.49 -4.72
N LEU A 200 -22.07 11.53 -4.63
CA LEU A 200 -23.37 11.52 -5.33
C LEU A 200 -23.19 11.20 -6.81
N TYR A 201 -22.13 11.73 -7.42
CA TYR A 201 -21.73 11.45 -8.79
C TYR A 201 -21.55 9.95 -9.07
N LEU A 202 -20.77 9.22 -8.26
CA LEU A 202 -20.59 7.77 -8.41
C LEU A 202 -21.88 6.99 -8.16
N LEU A 203 -22.67 7.39 -7.17
CA LEU A 203 -23.97 6.79 -6.91
C LEU A 203 -24.90 6.95 -8.11
N CYS A 204 -24.94 8.14 -8.72
CA CYS A 204 -25.69 8.40 -9.94
C CYS A 204 -25.18 7.55 -11.11
N LEU A 205 -23.86 7.50 -11.34
CA LEU A 205 -23.27 6.66 -12.39
C LEU A 205 -23.60 5.18 -12.23
N GLU A 206 -23.50 4.66 -11.02
CA GLU A 206 -23.85 3.26 -10.71
C GLU A 206 -25.33 3.01 -10.95
N LYS A 207 -26.22 3.89 -10.45
CA LYS A 207 -27.66 3.72 -10.62
C LYS A 207 -28.11 3.86 -12.08
N VAL A 208 -27.53 4.79 -12.83
CA VAL A 208 -27.80 4.91 -14.27
C VAL A 208 -27.27 3.71 -15.02
N SER A 209 -26.09 3.19 -14.66
CA SER A 209 -25.54 1.97 -15.28
C SER A 209 -26.41 0.74 -14.96
N GLN A 210 -26.91 0.64 -13.73
CA GLN A 210 -27.76 -0.48 -13.26
C GLN A 210 -29.17 -0.43 -13.86
N PHE A 211 -29.79 0.74 -13.93
CA PHE A 211 -31.17 0.94 -14.36
C PHE A 211 -31.30 1.61 -15.73
N GLY A 212 -30.22 1.59 -16.53
CA GLY A 212 -30.12 2.36 -17.77
C GLY A 212 -31.24 2.07 -18.78
N ARG A 213 -31.71 0.82 -18.87
CA ARG A 213 -32.87 0.46 -19.70
C ARG A 213 -34.16 1.15 -19.25
N PHE A 214 -34.40 1.25 -17.94
CA PHE A 214 -35.59 1.90 -17.38
C PHE A 214 -35.49 3.43 -17.44
N LEU A 215 -34.29 3.97 -17.24
CA LEU A 215 -34.03 5.40 -17.28
C LEU A 215 -33.82 5.95 -18.70
N GLN A 216 -33.92 5.10 -19.74
CA GLN A 216 -33.66 5.45 -21.14
C GLN A 216 -34.39 6.74 -21.59
N PRO A 217 -35.69 6.95 -21.30
CA PRO A 217 -36.38 8.17 -21.74
C PRO A 217 -35.82 9.44 -21.09
N MET A 218 -35.16 9.30 -19.93
CA MET A 218 -34.67 10.39 -19.10
C MET A 218 -33.16 10.62 -19.22
N LEU A 219 -32.43 9.83 -20.03
CA LEU A 219 -30.97 9.93 -20.15
C LEU A 219 -30.50 11.32 -20.62
N HIS A 220 -31.29 12.01 -21.42
CA HIS A 220 -31.02 13.37 -21.88
C HIS A 220 -31.08 14.43 -20.75
N MET A 221 -31.67 14.09 -19.60
CA MET A 221 -31.77 14.97 -18.43
C MET A 221 -30.62 14.77 -17.44
N LEU A 222 -29.66 13.87 -17.73
CA LEU A 222 -28.53 13.64 -16.85
C LEU A 222 -27.60 14.87 -16.81
N PRO A 223 -26.99 15.16 -15.65
CA PRO A 223 -25.93 16.14 -15.57
C PRO A 223 -24.82 15.83 -16.60
N PRO A 224 -24.23 16.85 -17.27
CA PRO A 224 -23.24 16.63 -18.33
C PRO A 224 -22.08 15.72 -17.90
N THR A 225 -21.58 15.91 -16.68
CA THR A 225 -20.50 15.09 -16.11
C THR A 225 -20.82 13.61 -16.04
N VAL A 226 -22.05 13.25 -15.67
CA VAL A 226 -22.52 11.86 -15.59
C VAL A 226 -22.70 11.29 -17.00
N SER A 227 -23.28 12.08 -17.91
CA SER A 227 -23.48 11.67 -19.30
C SER A 227 -22.15 11.41 -20.01
N GLU A 228 -21.17 12.30 -19.89
CA GLU A 228 -19.84 12.17 -20.50
C GLU A 228 -19.09 10.94 -20.00
N ALA A 229 -19.12 10.67 -18.69
CA ALA A 229 -18.46 9.50 -18.13
C ALA A 229 -19.12 8.18 -18.56
N LEU A 230 -20.45 8.16 -18.72
CA LEU A 230 -21.14 7.03 -19.33
C LEU A 230 -20.72 6.87 -20.80
N CYS A 231 -20.63 7.94 -21.58
CA CYS A 231 -20.14 7.90 -22.96
C CYS A 231 -18.70 7.35 -23.04
N GLN A 232 -17.79 7.77 -22.16
CA GLN A 232 -16.42 7.27 -22.13
C GLN A 232 -16.36 5.77 -21.79
N LYS A 233 -17.19 5.30 -20.86
CA LYS A 233 -17.22 3.90 -20.44
C LYS A 233 -17.89 2.98 -21.47
N TYR A 234 -18.87 3.49 -22.20
CA TYR A 234 -19.81 2.72 -23.01
C TYR A 234 -19.77 3.08 -24.52
N GLY A 235 -18.92 4.00 -24.95
CA GLY A 235 -18.77 4.46 -26.35
C GLY A 235 -19.90 5.38 -26.84
N SER A 236 -21.15 5.11 -26.48
CA SER A 236 -22.30 6.03 -26.63
C SER A 236 -23.31 5.81 -25.50
N PRO A 237 -24.10 6.83 -25.12
CA PRO A 237 -25.06 6.72 -24.02
C PRO A 237 -26.26 5.81 -24.37
N LEU A 238 -26.37 5.34 -25.61
CA LEU A 238 -27.51 4.56 -26.11
C LEU A 238 -27.13 3.16 -26.61
N GLY A 239 -25.86 2.92 -26.98
CA GLY A 239 -25.46 1.70 -27.70
C GLY A 239 -25.12 0.50 -26.81
N SER A 240 -24.37 0.70 -25.71
CA SER A 240 -23.85 -0.42 -24.90
C SER A 240 -24.38 -0.49 -23.47
N ILE A 241 -25.04 0.55 -22.96
CA ILE A 241 -25.91 0.46 -21.77
C ILE A 241 -27.03 -0.60 -21.99
N MET A 242 -27.37 -0.89 -23.25
CA MET A 242 -28.38 -1.88 -23.62
C MET A 242 -27.87 -3.33 -23.74
N ALA A 243 -26.56 -3.55 -23.90
CA ALA A 243 -25.99 -4.86 -24.25
C ALA A 243 -25.44 -5.67 -23.05
N GLY A 244 -25.28 -5.05 -21.88
CA GLY A 244 -24.72 -5.69 -20.67
C GLY A 244 -25.76 -5.97 -19.59
N CYS A 245 -26.68 -6.90 -19.85
CA CYS A 245 -27.49 -7.70 -18.91
C CYS A 245 -28.20 -8.78 -19.72
#